data_AF-A0AAE2JGY4-F1
#
_entry.id   AF-A0AAE2JGY4-F1
#
_cell.length_a   1.000
_cell.length_b   1.000
_cell.length_c   1.000
_cell.angle_alpha   90.00
_cell.angle_beta   90.00
_cell.angle_gamma   90.00
#
_symmetry.space_group_name_H-M   'P 1'
#
loop_
_entity.id
_entity.type
_entity.pdbx_description
1 polymer ?
#
loop_
_entity_poly.entity_id
_entity_poly.type
_entity_poly.pdbx_seq_one_letter_code
_entity_poly.pdbx_strand_id
1 'polypeptide(L)' 'MDQPIKFIEKLEISANTSNLESLGAEIVALKVAVGLIFQKLQDPMREAFLKELRQLNNPAMNDLAKQLEQFRI' A
#
# COMPACT_ATOMS: atom_id res chain seq x y z
N MET A 1 9.66 18.24 21.92
CA MET A 1 10.72 17.32 21.45
C MET A 1 10.44 17.09 19.98
N ASP A 2 11.29 17.61 19.09
CA ASP A 2 11.17 17.34 17.66
C ASP A 2 11.63 15.89 17.40
N GLN A 3 10.71 15.05 16.96
CA GLN A 3 11.08 13.72 16.48
C GLN A 3 11.77 13.87 15.12
N PRO A 4 12.92 13.22 14.88
CA PRO A 4 13.59 13.30 13.60
C PRO A 4 12.71 12.68 12.52
N ILE A 5 12.39 13.47 11.49
CA ILE A 5 11.68 13.02 10.30
C ILE A 5 12.53 11.92 9.64
N LYS A 6 12.00 10.70 9.59
CA LYS A 6 12.66 9.56 8.93
C LYS A 6 12.32 9.62 7.44
N PHE A 7 13.31 9.88 6.60
CA PHE A 7 13.17 9.81 5.15
C PHE A 7 13.52 8.42 4.65
N ILE A 8 12.77 7.92 3.67
CA ILE A 8 13.15 6.74 2.89
C ILE A 8 13.88 7.27 1.65
N GLU A 9 15.20 7.25 1.69
CA GLU A 9 16.01 7.61 0.53
C GLU A 9 15.99 6.47 -0.49
N LYS A 10 15.79 6.79 -1.78
CA LYS A 10 15.89 5.86 -2.92
C LYS A 10 14.88 4.70 -2.90
N LEU A 11 13.62 4.98 -2.55
CA LEU A 11 12.55 4.02 -2.82
C LEU A 11 12.38 3.89 -4.34
N GLU A 12 12.96 2.83 -4.91
CA GLU A 12 12.82 2.46 -6.32
C GLU A 12 11.81 1.31 -6.43
N ILE A 13 10.70 1.58 -7.11
CA ILE A 13 9.71 0.56 -7.45
C ILE A 13 9.96 0.18 -8.91
N SER A 14 10.80 -0.83 -9.12
CA SER A 14 11.00 -1.45 -10.43
C SER A 14 10.14 -2.71 -10.56
N ALA A 15 9.63 -2.99 -11.75
CA ALA A 15 8.99 -4.27 -12.04
C ALA A 15 9.74 -4.99 -13.17
N ASN A 16 9.94 -6.30 -13.06
CA ASN A 16 10.40 -7.09 -14.17
C ASN A 16 9.24 -7.28 -15.17
N THR A 17 9.36 -6.60 -16.31
CA THR A 17 8.38 -6.66 -17.40
C THR A 17 8.77 -7.63 -18.51
N SER A 18 9.77 -8.49 -18.27
CA SER A 18 10.29 -9.42 -19.30
C SER A 18 9.24 -10.40 -19.83
N ASN A 19 8.25 -10.76 -19.02
CA ASN A 19 7.06 -11.48 -19.46
C ASN A 19 5.86 -11.20 -18.55
N LEU A 20 4.65 -11.47 -19.06
CA LEU A 20 3.39 -11.18 -18.38
C LEU A 20 3.24 -11.94 -17.05
N GLU A 21 3.77 -13.17 -16.97
CA GLU A 21 3.69 -14.01 -15.77
C GLU A 21 4.52 -13.42 -14.62
N SER A 22 5.74 -12.98 -14.91
CA SER A 22 6.66 -12.37 -13.93
C SER A 22 6.11 -11.05 -13.42
N LEU A 23 5.59 -10.22 -14.34
CA LEU A 23 4.92 -8.97 -13.98
C LEU A 23 3.69 -9.23 -13.10
N GLY A 24 2.88 -10.24 -13.45
CA GLY A 24 1.73 -10.66 -12.65
C GLY A 24 2.13 -11.09 -11.23
N ALA A 25 3.17 -11.91 -11.12
CA ALA A 25 3.68 -12.38 -9.83
C ALA A 25 4.20 -11.24 -8.94
N GLU A 26 4.94 -10.28 -9.51
CA GLU A 26 5.45 -9.12 -8.76
C GLU A 26 4.33 -8.20 -8.28
N ILE A 27 3.32 -7.93 -9.12
CA ILE A 27 2.15 -7.12 -8.72
C ILE A 27 1.38 -7.82 -7.59
N VAL A 28 1.24 -9.14 -7.64
CA VAL A 28 0.60 -9.92 -6.57
C VAL A 28 1.40 -9.81 -5.27
N ALA A 29 2.72 -10.00 -5.34
CA ALA A 29 3.60 -9.88 -4.17
C ALA A 29 3.52 -8.48 -3.54
N LEU A 30 3.48 -7.42 -4.37
CA LEU A 30 3.35 -6.04 -3.89
C LEU A 30 2.00 -5.82 -3.17
N LYS A 31 0.88 -6.30 -3.74
CA LYS A 31 -0.43 -6.19 -3.10
C LYS A 31 -0.47 -6.89 -1.74
N VAL A 32 0.12 -8.09 -1.66
CA VAL A 32 0.22 -8.84 -0.40
C VAL A 32 1.08 -8.08 0.61
N ALA A 33 2.24 -7.56 0.20
CA ALA A 33 3.11 -6.77 1.07
C ALA A 33 2.40 -5.54 1.64
N VAL A 34 1.66 -4.78 0.82
CA VAL A 34 0.88 -3.62 1.28
C VAL A 34 -0.20 -4.04 2.27
N GLY A 35 -0.92 -5.14 2.01
CA GLY A 35 -1.92 -5.67 2.95
C GLY A 35 -1.33 -6.07 4.31
N LEU A 36 -0.17 -6.72 4.32
CA LEU A 36 0.54 -7.10 5.55
C LEU A 36 1.04 -5.87 6.33
N ILE A 37 1.59 -4.87 5.64
CA ILE A 37 2.00 -3.60 6.27
C ILE A 37 0.79 -2.91 6.89
N PHE A 38 -0.32 -2.83 6.15
CA PHE A 38 -1.56 -2.23 6.63
C PHE A 38 -2.09 -2.92 7.89
N GLN A 39 -2.05 -4.25 7.94
CA GLN A 39 -2.47 -5.02 9.12
C GLN A 39 -1.65 -4.67 10.37
N LYS A 40 -0.37 -4.30 10.22
CA LYS A 40 0.51 -3.93 11.34
C LYS A 40 0.31 -2.49 11.84
N LEU A 41 -0.44 -1.67 11.11
CA LEU A 41 -0.73 -0.30 11.54
C LEU A 41 -1.72 -0.28 12.71
N GLN A 42 -1.60 0.71 13.59
CA GLN A 42 -2.58 0.96 14.65
C GLN A 42 -3.91 1.45 14.04
N ASP A 43 -5.03 1.21 14.71
CA ASP A 43 -6.37 1.56 14.19
C ASP A 43 -6.48 3.02 13.71
N PRO A 44 -5.99 4.05 14.45
CA PRO A 44 -6.08 5.43 13.99
C PRO A 44 -5.32 5.69 12.69
N MET A 45 -4.18 5.00 12.50
CA MET A 45 -3.36 5.12 11.28
C MET A 45 -4.01 4.40 10.11
N ARG A 46 -4.66 3.25 10.34
CA ARG A 46 -5.43 2.54 9.31
C ARG A 46 -6.56 3.40 8.78
N GLU A 47 -7.33 4.03 9.67
CA GLU A 47 -8.43 4.93 9.28
C GLU A 47 -7.92 6.15 8.51
N ALA A 48 -6.84 6.77 8.97
CA ALA A 48 -6.21 7.89 8.26
C ALA A 48 -5.77 7.47 6.85
N PHE A 49 -5.10 6.32 6.71
CA PHE A 49 -4.64 5.81 5.43
C PHE A 49 -5.80 5.50 4.47
N LEU A 50 -6.86 4.82 4.94
CA LEU A 50 -8.04 4.55 4.12
C LEU A 50 -8.74 5.85 3.68
N LYS A 51 -8.79 6.85 4.55
CA LYS A 51 -9.35 8.16 4.23
C LYS A 51 -8.54 8.87 3.16
N GLU A 52 -7.21 8.88 3.26
CA GLU A 52 -6.31 9.45 2.24
C GLU A 52 -6.52 8.78 0.88
N LEU A 53 -6.57 7.45 0.83
CA LEU A 53 -6.83 6.71 -0.42
C LEU A 53 -8.16 7.12 -1.07
N ARG A 54 -9.22 7.29 -0.28
CA ARG A 54 -10.55 7.70 -0.77
C ARG A 54 -10.57 9.16 -1.25
N GLN A 55 -9.76 10.03 -0.65
CA GLN A 55 -9.68 11.45 -1.00
C GLN A 55 -9.01 11.70 -2.34
N LEU A 56 -8.17 10.79 -2.83
CA LEU A 56 -7.55 10.89 -4.15
C LEU A 56 -8.56 10.83 -5.32
N ASN A 57 -9.82 10.49 -5.04
CA ASN A 57 -10.93 10.43 -6.00
C ASN A 57 -10.59 9.64 -7.28
N ASN A 58 -9.76 8.62 -7.14
CA ASN A 58 -9.31 7.74 -8.21
C ASN A 58 -9.95 6.35 -8.02
N PRO A 59 -10.60 5.77 -9.04
CA PRO A 59 -11.24 4.46 -8.93
C PRO A 59 -10.30 3.36 -8.40
N ALA A 60 -9.05 3.32 -8.86
CA ALA A 60 -8.07 2.33 -8.42
C ALA A 60 -7.71 2.49 -6.94
N MET A 61 -7.65 3.73 -6.43
CA MET A 61 -7.37 4.00 -5.01
C MET A 61 -8.56 3.65 -4.11
N ASN A 62 -9.78 3.89 -4.60
CA ASN A 62 -10.99 3.46 -3.90
C ASN A 62 -11.09 1.94 -3.81
N ASP A 63 -10.74 1.23 -4.88
CA ASP A 63 -10.73 -0.23 -4.87
C ASP A 63 -9.59 -0.80 -4.02
N LEU A 64 -8.42 -0.16 -3.99
CA LEU A 64 -7.35 -0.48 -3.04
C LEU A 64 -7.84 -0.32 -1.59
N ALA A 65 -8.51 0.78 -1.26
CA ALA A 65 -9.06 1.00 0.08
C ALA A 65 -10.03 -0.13 0.49
N LYS A 66 -10.94 -0.55 -0.40
CA LYS A 66 -11.85 -1.69 -0.17
C LYS A 66 -11.09 -3.01 0.04
N GLN A 67 -10.03 -3.24 -0.72
CA GLN A 67 -9.21 -4.44 -0.58
C GLN A 67 -8.48 -4.47 0.77
N LEU A 68 -7.96 -3.32 1.22
CA LEU A 68 -7.25 -3.21 2.50
C LEU A 68 -8.16 -3.37 3.71
N GLU A 69 -9.44 -3.01 3.61
CA GLU A 69 -10.41 -3.28 4.68
C GLU A 69 -10.53 -4.78 5.03
N GLN A 70 -10.25 -5.68 4.09
CA GLN A 70 -10.26 -7.13 4.33
C GLN A 70 -9.12 -7.60 5.24
N PHE A 71 -8.06 -6.79 5.39
CA PHE A 71 -6.91 -7.08 6.26
C PHE A 71 -7.11 -6.59 7.70
N ARG A 72 -8.32 -6.15 8.08
CA ARG A 72 -8.67 -5.72 9.45
C ARG A 72 -8.93 -6.88 10.43
N ILE A 73 -8.52 -8.10 10.08
CA ILE A 73 -8.66 -9.33 10.89
C ILE A 73 -7.84 -9.21 12.18
#